data_AF-A0A2I0NUD5-F1
#
_entry.id   AF-A0A2I0NUD5-F1
#
_cell.length_a   1.000
_cell.length_b   1.000
_cell.length_c   1.000
_cell.angle_alpha   90.00
_cell.angle_beta   90.00
_cell.angle_gamma   90.00
#
_symmetry.space_group_name_H-M   'P 1'
#
loop_
_entity.id
_entity.type
_entity.pdbx_description
1 polymer ?
#
loop_
_entity_poly.entity_id
_entity_poly.type
_entity_poly.pdbx_seq_one_letter_code
_entity_poly.pdbx_strand_id
1 'polypeptide(L)'
;MKQFVITPAAGKRLIGKAIAKHAAVAAAIKKGTIVIVAGTTNGYVAEELLSALGQAKEFKRNRFYRGIVLPPGRPMTSTGKLSGDSKFPGDVVIRDGVLQKGKTIFDVVDDLCEGDVILKGANAVDLIQRRAAILIGDPKAGTIGVSQLAAVGRRVRLILPV
;
A
#
# COMPACT_ATOMS: atom_id res chain seq x y z
N MET A 1 32.08 11.17 -13.16
CA MET A 1 30.97 10.61 -12.35
C MET A 1 29.74 11.49 -12.57
N LYS A 2 28.58 10.94 -12.95
CA LYS A 2 27.34 11.73 -13.11
C LYS A 2 26.53 11.66 -11.82
N GLN A 3 26.11 12.80 -11.30
CA GLN A 3 25.23 12.91 -10.13
C GLN A 3 23.78 13.09 -10.57
N PHE A 4 22.86 12.37 -9.95
CA PHE A 4 21.43 12.47 -10.22
C PHE A 4 20.69 12.88 -8.95
N VAL A 5 19.74 13.80 -9.07
CA VAL A 5 18.87 14.22 -7.96
C VAL A 5 17.57 13.42 -8.05
N ILE A 6 17.26 12.65 -7.01
CA ILE A 6 16.01 11.90 -6.90
C ILE A 6 15.07 12.67 -5.97
N THR A 7 14.02 13.24 -6.54
CA THR A 7 12.95 13.84 -5.75
C THR A 7 12.17 12.76 -5.00
N PRO A 8 11.45 13.08 -3.91
CA PRO A 8 10.61 12.10 -3.22
C PRO A 8 9.58 11.40 -4.14
N ALA A 9 9.02 12.13 -5.12
CA ALA A 9 8.12 11.56 -6.11
C ALA A 9 8.84 10.57 -7.05
N ALA A 10 10.04 10.92 -7.50
CA ALA A 10 10.87 10.02 -8.32
C ALA A 10 11.30 8.78 -7.53
N GLY A 11 11.67 8.92 -6.25
CA GLY A 11 11.99 7.81 -5.36
C GLY A 11 10.81 6.84 -5.19
N LYS A 12 9.61 7.36 -4.90
CA LYS A 12 8.39 6.54 -4.82
C LYS A 12 8.07 5.83 -6.14
N ARG A 13 8.32 6.48 -7.28
CA ARG A 13 8.18 5.85 -8.60
C ARG A 13 9.19 4.71 -8.80
N LEU A 14 10.44 4.87 -8.36
CA LEU A 14 11.45 3.81 -8.40
C LEU A 14 11.04 2.62 -7.52
N ILE A 15 10.52 2.88 -6.31
CA ILE A 15 9.96 1.85 -5.42
C ILE A 15 8.81 1.12 -6.12
N GLY A 16 7.87 1.84 -6.74
CA GLY A 16 6.78 1.25 -7.51
C GLY A 16 7.27 0.29 -8.60
N LYS A 17 8.24 0.74 -9.40
CA LYS A 17 8.85 -0.09 -10.47
C LYS A 17 9.58 -1.31 -9.93
N ALA A 18 10.26 -1.19 -8.80
CA ALA A 18 10.95 -2.29 -8.15
C ALA A 18 9.96 -3.35 -7.64
N ILE A 19 8.88 -2.91 -6.97
CA ILE A 19 7.84 -3.80 -6.46
C ILE A 19 7.11 -4.52 -7.60
N ALA A 20 6.83 -3.85 -8.71
CA ALA A 20 6.21 -4.48 -9.88
C ALA A 20 7.03 -5.64 -10.46
N LYS A 21 8.35 -5.66 -10.23
CA LYS A 21 9.27 -6.73 -10.62
C LYS A 21 9.62 -7.69 -9.49
N HIS A 22 9.13 -7.47 -8.29
CA HIS A 22 9.48 -8.30 -7.13
C HIS A 22 8.91 -9.71 -7.30
N ALA A 23 9.74 -10.74 -7.09
CA ALA A 23 9.40 -12.13 -7.40
C ALA A 23 8.08 -12.60 -6.75
N ALA A 24 7.86 -12.27 -5.47
CA ALA A 24 6.61 -12.63 -4.78
C ALA A 24 5.37 -11.95 -5.39
N VAL A 25 5.51 -10.71 -5.86
CA VAL A 25 4.41 -9.96 -6.48
C VAL A 25 4.12 -10.52 -7.87
N ALA A 26 5.17 -10.78 -8.67
CA ALA A 26 5.04 -11.40 -9.98
C ALA A 26 4.49 -12.84 -9.93
N ALA A 27 4.67 -13.55 -8.82
CA ALA A 27 4.03 -14.85 -8.59
C ALA A 27 2.54 -14.68 -8.22
N ALA A 28 2.25 -13.86 -7.21
CA ALA A 28 0.89 -13.64 -6.70
C ALA A 28 -0.06 -13.06 -7.75
N ILE A 29 0.46 -12.24 -8.69
CA ILE A 29 -0.37 -11.62 -9.73
C ILE A 29 -0.98 -12.63 -10.71
N LYS A 30 -0.35 -13.82 -10.87
CA LYS A 30 -0.81 -14.86 -11.82
C LYS A 30 -1.91 -15.73 -11.23
N LYS A 31 -1.81 -16.06 -9.95
CA LYS A 31 -2.71 -16.98 -9.26
C LYS A 31 -2.63 -16.72 -7.75
N GLY A 32 -3.41 -15.76 -7.27
CA GLY A 32 -3.32 -15.23 -5.92
C GLY A 32 -3.89 -13.83 -5.78
N THR A 33 -3.74 -13.28 -4.59
CA THR A 33 -4.28 -11.98 -4.18
C THR A 33 -3.15 -11.04 -3.79
N ILE A 34 -3.17 -9.83 -4.35
CA ILE A 34 -2.31 -8.72 -3.96
C ILE A 34 -3.18 -7.64 -3.38
N VAL A 35 -2.95 -7.28 -2.12
CA VAL A 35 -3.62 -6.17 -1.44
C VAL A 35 -2.64 -5.02 -1.27
N ILE A 36 -2.90 -3.91 -1.95
CA ILE A 36 -2.12 -2.68 -1.85
C ILE A 36 -2.86 -1.71 -0.95
N VAL A 37 -2.44 -1.63 0.30
CA VAL A 37 -3.04 -0.74 1.30
C VAL A 37 -2.80 0.71 0.92
N ALA A 38 -3.84 1.54 1.01
CA ALA A 38 -3.77 2.94 0.60
C ALA A 38 -2.69 3.74 1.35
N GLY A 39 -1.90 4.47 0.57
CA GLY A 39 -0.81 5.31 1.04
C GLY A 39 -0.08 5.97 -0.13
N THR A 40 0.57 7.12 0.10
CA THR A 40 1.13 7.92 -1.01
C THR A 40 2.24 7.21 -1.80
N THR A 41 3.06 6.37 -1.15
CA THR A 41 4.07 5.53 -1.81
C THR A 41 3.42 4.36 -2.54
N ASN A 42 2.53 3.65 -1.84
CA ASN A 42 1.78 2.52 -2.39
C ASN A 42 0.89 2.90 -3.59
N GLY A 43 0.46 4.15 -3.70
CA GLY A 43 -0.23 4.64 -4.89
C GLY A 43 0.63 4.56 -6.16
N TYR A 44 1.95 4.75 -6.06
CA TYR A 44 2.86 4.52 -7.19
C TYR A 44 2.97 3.03 -7.50
N VAL A 45 3.03 2.17 -6.48
CA VAL A 45 3.02 0.72 -6.65
C VAL A 45 1.75 0.24 -7.37
N ALA A 46 0.58 0.75 -6.95
CA ALA A 46 -0.70 0.46 -7.58
C ALA A 46 -0.76 0.91 -9.04
N GLU A 47 -0.29 2.13 -9.35
CA GLU A 47 -0.17 2.60 -10.73
C GLU A 47 0.68 1.66 -11.57
N GLU A 48 1.89 1.30 -11.12
CA GLU A 48 2.81 0.44 -11.90
C GLU A 48 2.21 -0.96 -12.15
N LEU A 49 1.61 -1.58 -11.12
CA LEU A 49 1.00 -2.90 -11.26
C LEU A 49 -0.23 -2.89 -12.16
N LEU A 50 -1.13 -1.92 -12.01
CA LEU A 50 -2.31 -1.81 -12.86
C LEU A 50 -1.95 -1.41 -14.29
N SER A 51 -0.90 -0.60 -14.49
CA SER A 51 -0.36 -0.34 -15.82
C SER A 51 0.18 -1.61 -16.49
N ALA A 52 0.94 -2.44 -15.75
CA ALA A 52 1.44 -3.71 -16.28
C ALA A 52 0.30 -4.68 -16.66
N LEU A 53 -0.85 -4.58 -15.98
CA LEU A 53 -2.05 -5.37 -16.25
C LEU A 53 -3.01 -4.74 -17.28
N GLY A 54 -2.68 -3.59 -17.86
CA GLY A 54 -3.57 -2.87 -18.78
C GLY A 54 -4.81 -2.23 -18.13
N GLN A 55 -4.85 -2.15 -16.81
CA GLN A 55 -5.97 -1.65 -15.99
C GLN A 55 -5.72 -0.25 -15.39
N ALA A 56 -4.73 0.49 -15.90
CA ALA A 56 -4.34 1.81 -15.37
C ALA A 56 -5.49 2.83 -15.30
N LYS A 57 -6.45 2.77 -16.22
CA LYS A 57 -7.61 3.70 -16.26
C LYS A 57 -8.56 3.53 -15.08
N GLU A 58 -8.52 2.38 -14.42
CA GLU A 58 -9.40 2.02 -13.30
C GLU A 58 -8.94 2.59 -11.96
N PHE A 59 -7.76 3.21 -11.92
CA PHE A 59 -7.17 3.73 -10.69
C PHE A 59 -6.68 5.16 -10.85
N LYS A 60 -7.00 5.98 -9.85
CA LYS A 60 -6.43 7.32 -9.69
C LYS A 60 -5.76 7.38 -8.33
N ARG A 61 -4.46 7.68 -8.31
CA ARG A 61 -3.67 7.83 -7.07
C ARG A 61 -4.12 9.02 -6.20
N ASN A 62 -4.84 9.98 -6.77
CA ASN A 62 -5.33 11.14 -6.05
C ASN A 62 -6.17 10.70 -4.84
N ARG A 63 -5.79 11.19 -3.65
CA ARG A 63 -6.43 10.83 -2.37
C ARG A 63 -6.38 9.33 -2.02
N PHE A 64 -5.46 8.56 -2.61
CA PHE A 64 -5.19 7.18 -2.22
C PHE A 64 -4.34 7.11 -0.93
N TYR A 65 -4.95 7.50 0.18
CA TYR A 65 -4.40 7.40 1.53
C TYR A 65 -5.56 7.43 2.54
N ARG A 66 -5.33 6.86 3.74
CA ARG A 66 -6.37 6.79 4.78
C ARG A 66 -6.26 7.87 5.84
N GLY A 67 -5.04 8.28 6.17
CA GLY A 67 -4.75 9.32 7.15
C GLY A 67 -3.45 10.01 6.79
N ILE A 68 -3.32 11.27 7.20
CA ILE A 68 -2.14 12.09 6.96
C ILE A 68 -1.72 12.79 8.24
N VAL A 69 -0.42 12.96 8.42
CA VAL A 69 0.12 13.84 9.47
C VAL A 69 0.31 15.22 8.84
N LEU A 70 -0.41 16.22 9.33
CA LEU A 70 -0.28 17.61 8.93
C LEU A 70 0.42 18.40 10.04
N PRO A 71 1.03 19.55 9.71
CA PRO A 71 1.51 20.50 10.72
C PRO A 71 0.40 20.90 11.70
N PRO A 72 0.76 21.33 12.93
CA PRO A 72 -0.18 21.88 13.90
C PRO A 72 -1.06 22.99 13.30
N GLY A 73 -2.32 23.05 13.72
CA GLY A 73 -3.27 24.09 13.30
C GLY A 73 -4.01 23.84 11.98
N ARG A 74 -3.76 22.71 11.29
CA ARG A 74 -4.63 22.30 10.17
C ARG A 74 -5.83 21.47 10.65
N PRO A 75 -7.05 21.76 10.17
CA PRO A 75 -8.23 21.00 10.55
C PRO A 75 -8.11 19.56 10.06
N MET A 76 -8.21 18.63 11.00
CA MET A 76 -8.37 17.20 10.74
C MET A 76 -9.60 16.68 11.47
N THR A 77 -10.16 15.58 10.97
CA THR A 77 -11.08 14.76 11.77
C THR A 77 -10.32 14.12 12.95
N SER A 78 -11.05 13.65 13.96
CA SER A 78 -10.51 12.86 15.07
C SER A 78 -9.76 11.59 14.63
N THR A 79 -9.92 11.17 13.36
CA THR A 79 -9.26 10.02 12.73
C THR A 79 -8.12 10.40 11.78
N GLY A 80 -7.69 11.67 11.76
CA GLY A 80 -6.56 12.13 10.95
C GLY A 80 -6.85 12.29 9.45
N LYS A 81 -8.11 12.52 9.08
CA LYS A 81 -8.54 12.81 7.70
C LYS A 81 -8.75 14.30 7.48
N LEU A 82 -8.67 14.75 6.22
CA LEU A 82 -9.00 16.13 5.84
C LEU A 82 -10.51 16.38 6.00
N SER A 83 -10.89 17.53 6.54
CA SER A 83 -12.28 17.99 6.55
C SER A 83 -12.78 18.24 5.12
N GLY A 84 -13.87 17.57 4.71
CA GLY A 84 -14.43 17.66 3.34
C GLY A 84 -14.23 16.42 2.47
N ASP A 85 -14.34 15.22 3.06
CA ASP A 85 -14.01 13.94 2.44
C ASP A 85 -14.84 13.64 1.17
N SER A 86 -14.17 13.61 0.02
CA SER A 86 -14.57 12.72 -1.05
C SER A 86 -14.39 11.29 -0.55
N LYS A 87 -15.39 10.41 -0.72
CA LYS A 87 -15.33 9.01 -0.24
C LYS A 87 -13.99 8.35 -0.59
N PHE A 88 -13.34 7.75 0.42
CA PHE A 88 -12.14 6.93 0.25
C PHE A 88 -12.43 5.83 -0.78
N PRO A 89 -11.63 5.70 -1.86
CA PRO A 89 -11.97 4.84 -2.99
C PRO A 89 -11.80 3.34 -2.72
N GLY A 90 -11.26 2.96 -1.56
CA GLY A 90 -10.85 1.59 -1.24
C GLY A 90 -9.33 1.42 -1.29
N ASP A 91 -8.86 0.24 -0.89
CA ASP A 91 -7.50 -0.20 -1.20
C ASP A 91 -7.48 -0.77 -2.63
N VAL A 92 -6.29 -1.04 -3.18
CA VAL A 92 -6.22 -1.75 -4.47
C VAL A 92 -6.07 -3.23 -4.19
N VAL A 93 -7.10 -4.01 -4.50
CA VAL A 93 -7.09 -5.46 -4.38
C VAL A 93 -7.07 -6.06 -5.77
N ILE A 94 -6.07 -6.88 -6.07
CA ILE A 94 -5.95 -7.59 -7.34
C ILE A 94 -6.05 -9.08 -7.02
N ARG A 95 -6.97 -9.77 -7.66
CA ARG A 95 -7.13 -11.22 -7.54
C ARG A 95 -7.00 -11.84 -8.93
N ASP A 96 -6.08 -12.78 -9.08
CA ASP A 96 -5.81 -13.49 -10.33
C ASP A 96 -5.62 -12.50 -11.52
N GLY A 97 -4.89 -11.42 -11.28
CA GLY A 97 -4.61 -10.37 -12.26
C GLY A 97 -5.75 -9.38 -12.50
N VAL A 98 -6.88 -9.49 -11.80
CA VAL A 98 -8.06 -8.63 -12.00
C VAL A 98 -8.30 -7.73 -10.79
N LEU A 99 -8.44 -6.43 -11.04
CA LEU A 99 -8.79 -5.44 -10.02
C LEU A 99 -10.19 -5.68 -9.44
N GLN A 100 -10.28 -5.78 -8.12
CA GLN A 100 -11.51 -5.89 -7.35
C GLN A 100 -11.90 -4.51 -6.81
N LYS A 101 -12.82 -3.82 -7.49
CA LYS A 101 -13.20 -2.44 -7.20
C LYS A 101 -13.88 -2.29 -5.83
N GLY A 102 -13.58 -1.18 -5.15
CA GLY A 102 -14.24 -0.77 -3.90
C GLY A 102 -13.92 -1.64 -2.68
N LYS A 103 -13.00 -2.60 -2.81
CA LYS A 103 -12.56 -3.47 -1.71
C LYS A 103 -11.48 -2.81 -0.87
N THR A 104 -11.37 -3.25 0.36
CA THR A 104 -10.31 -2.90 1.30
C THR A 104 -9.65 -4.15 1.86
N ILE A 105 -8.51 -3.99 2.54
CA ILE A 105 -7.89 -5.10 3.28
C ILE A 105 -8.89 -5.77 4.24
N PHE A 106 -9.78 -5.01 4.87
CA PHE A 106 -10.75 -5.54 5.83
C PHE A 106 -11.78 -6.47 5.17
N ASP A 107 -12.03 -6.31 3.87
CA ASP A 107 -13.01 -7.12 3.14
C ASP A 107 -12.44 -8.46 2.65
N VAL A 108 -11.11 -8.60 2.63
CA VAL A 108 -10.44 -9.73 1.95
C VAL A 108 -9.41 -10.43 2.82
N VAL A 109 -9.01 -9.85 3.96
CA VAL A 109 -7.91 -10.36 4.81
C VAL A 109 -8.12 -11.80 5.28
N ASP A 110 -9.37 -12.21 5.48
CA ASP A 110 -9.69 -13.55 5.97
C ASP A 110 -9.60 -14.64 4.90
N ASP A 111 -9.70 -14.25 3.63
CA ASP A 111 -9.57 -15.14 2.47
C ASP A 111 -8.12 -15.27 1.99
N LEU A 112 -7.21 -14.42 2.49
CA LEU A 112 -5.81 -14.45 2.07
C LEU A 112 -5.12 -15.72 2.56
N CYS A 113 -4.28 -16.31 1.70
CA CYS A 113 -3.55 -17.52 2.01
C CYS A 113 -2.07 -17.42 1.62
N GLU A 114 -1.32 -18.48 1.92
CA GLU A 114 0.10 -18.56 1.57
C GLU A 114 0.30 -18.38 0.05
N GLY A 115 1.22 -17.48 -0.32
CA GLY A 115 1.43 -17.07 -1.71
C GLY A 115 0.84 -15.69 -2.03
N ASP A 116 -0.14 -15.23 -1.25
CA ASP A 116 -0.69 -13.88 -1.38
C ASP A 116 0.26 -12.82 -0.81
N VAL A 117 0.06 -11.56 -1.23
CA VAL A 117 0.92 -10.44 -0.86
C VAL A 117 0.11 -9.27 -0.32
N ILE A 118 0.52 -8.72 0.81
CA ILE A 118 0.06 -7.43 1.31
C ILE A 118 1.20 -6.41 1.15
N LEU A 119 0.88 -5.27 0.55
CA LEU A 119 1.79 -4.15 0.36
C LEU A 119 1.33 -2.98 1.23
N LYS A 120 2.15 -2.60 2.22
CA LYS A 120 1.83 -1.50 3.14
C LYS A 120 3.04 -0.57 3.33
N GLY A 121 2.85 0.73 3.11
CA GLY A 121 3.91 1.71 3.33
C GLY A 121 4.33 1.82 4.80
N ALA A 122 5.56 2.26 5.03
CA ALA A 122 6.11 2.57 6.35
C ALA A 122 6.09 4.09 6.64
N ASN A 123 6.24 4.44 7.92
CA ASN A 123 6.24 5.81 8.43
C ASN A 123 7.62 6.27 8.92
N ALA A 124 8.48 5.33 9.32
CA ALA A 124 9.86 5.60 9.71
C ALA A 124 10.76 4.45 9.27
N VAL A 125 12.04 4.75 9.08
CA VAL A 125 13.07 3.77 8.73
C VAL A 125 14.32 3.98 9.57
N ASP A 126 14.94 2.88 9.95
CA ASP A 126 16.31 2.83 10.44
C ASP A 126 17.14 2.12 9.37
N LEU A 127 17.93 2.91 8.64
CA LEU A 127 18.72 2.40 7.52
C LEU A 127 19.92 1.56 7.99
N ILE A 128 20.45 1.83 9.18
CA ILE A 128 21.61 1.11 9.74
C ILE A 128 21.16 -0.28 10.15
N GLN A 129 20.05 -0.38 10.88
CA GLN A 129 19.49 -1.65 11.34
C GLN A 129 18.58 -2.33 10.30
N ARG A 130 18.33 -1.67 9.16
CA ARG A 130 17.42 -2.11 8.10
C ARG A 130 16.01 -2.41 8.62
N ARG A 131 15.46 -1.51 9.43
CA ARG A 131 14.12 -1.62 10.02
C ARG A 131 13.19 -0.59 9.42
N ALA A 132 11.91 -0.93 9.35
CA ALA A 132 10.84 -0.02 8.99
C ALA A 132 9.75 -0.08 10.06
N ALA A 133 9.17 1.06 10.40
CA ALA A 133 8.12 1.17 11.41
C ALA A 133 6.85 1.77 10.80
N ILE A 134 5.71 1.35 11.33
CA ILE A 134 4.38 1.80 10.92
C ILE A 134 3.78 2.58 12.08
N LEU A 135 3.25 3.77 11.78
CA LEU A 135 2.52 4.57 12.75
C LEU A 135 1.13 3.97 12.97
N ILE A 136 0.82 3.64 14.22
CA ILE A 136 -0.49 3.14 14.63
C ILE A 136 -1.21 4.25 15.39
N GLY A 137 -2.25 4.81 14.78
CA GLY A 137 -3.15 5.77 15.41
C GLY A 137 -4.56 5.23 15.69
N ASP A 138 -4.84 3.98 15.29
CA ASP A 138 -6.13 3.32 15.47
C ASP A 138 -6.08 2.39 16.69
N PRO A 139 -7.06 2.43 17.62
CA PRO A 139 -7.04 1.61 18.84
C PRO A 139 -7.07 0.10 18.57
N LYS A 140 -7.47 -0.33 17.38
CA LYS A 140 -7.43 -1.74 16.94
C LYS A 140 -6.25 -2.03 16.00
N ALA A 141 -5.19 -1.22 16.08
CA ALA A 141 -4.02 -1.26 15.21
C ALA A 141 -4.28 -1.01 13.71
N GLY A 142 -5.53 -0.74 13.31
CA GLY A 142 -5.93 -0.39 11.95
C GLY A 142 -5.46 -1.41 10.90
N THR A 143 -5.07 -0.90 9.74
CA THR A 143 -4.67 -1.76 8.60
C THR A 143 -3.47 -2.66 8.88
N ILE A 144 -2.53 -2.29 9.75
CA ILE A 144 -1.38 -3.15 10.07
C ILE A 144 -1.78 -4.28 11.03
N GLY A 145 -2.66 -4.03 11.99
CA GLY A 145 -3.18 -5.07 12.89
C GLY A 145 -3.80 -6.23 12.11
N VAL A 146 -4.71 -5.93 11.19
CA VAL A 146 -5.32 -6.97 10.32
C VAL A 146 -4.30 -7.62 9.39
N SER A 147 -3.35 -6.86 8.84
CA SER A 147 -2.31 -7.41 7.97
C SER A 147 -1.40 -8.39 8.69
N GLN A 148 -1.11 -8.15 9.97
CA GLN A 148 -0.28 -9.04 10.79
C GLN A 148 -0.96 -10.38 11.06
N LEU A 149 -2.29 -10.39 11.27
CA LEU A 149 -3.04 -11.64 11.44
C LEU A 149 -2.91 -12.54 10.20
N ALA A 150 -3.06 -11.98 9.01
CA ALA A 150 -2.85 -12.73 7.77
C ALA A 150 -1.38 -13.12 7.55
N ALA A 151 -0.43 -12.22 7.83
CA ALA A 151 0.98 -12.49 7.63
C ALA A 151 1.51 -13.60 8.54
N VAL A 152 1.15 -13.58 9.83
CA VAL A 152 1.60 -14.56 10.82
C VAL A 152 0.76 -15.83 10.76
N GLY A 153 -0.57 -15.69 10.78
CA GLY A 153 -1.48 -16.84 10.89
C GLY A 153 -1.66 -17.61 9.59
N ARG A 154 -1.59 -16.94 8.43
CA ARG A 154 -1.85 -17.53 7.11
C ARG A 154 -0.64 -17.52 6.18
N ARG A 155 0.53 -17.13 6.69
CA ARG A 155 1.81 -17.03 5.95
C ARG A 155 1.74 -16.13 4.71
N VAL A 156 0.86 -15.13 4.74
CA VAL A 156 0.76 -14.12 3.70
C VAL A 156 2.02 -13.25 3.72
N ARG A 157 2.57 -12.93 2.54
CA ARG A 157 3.78 -12.13 2.49
C ARG A 157 3.45 -10.64 2.66
N LEU A 158 3.83 -10.08 3.81
CA LEU A 158 3.79 -8.64 4.04
C LEU A 158 5.09 -7.99 3.54
N ILE A 159 4.98 -7.06 2.58
CA ILE A 159 6.10 -6.26 2.07
C ILE A 159 5.84 -4.80 2.41
N LEU A 160 6.88 -4.10 2.86
CA LEU A 160 6.83 -2.67 3.17
C LEU A 160 7.61 -1.87 2.12
N PRO A 161 6.96 -1.25 1.12
CA PRO A 161 7.65 -0.46 0.12
C PRO A 161 8.12 0.88 0.71
N VAL A 162 9.41 1.00 0.99
CA VAL A 162 10.05 2.21 1.55
C VAL A 162 11.52 2.29 1.16
#